data_AF-A0A967SIG4-F1
#
_entry.id   AF-A0A967SIG4-F1
#
_cell.length_a   1.000
_cell.length_b   1.000
_cell.length_c   1.000
_cell.angle_alpha   90.00
_cell.angle_beta   90.00
_cell.angle_gamma   90.00
#
_symmetry.space_group_name_H-M   'P 1'
#
loop_
_entity.id
_entity.type
_entity.pdbx_description
1 polymer ?
#
loop_
_entity_poly.entity_id
_entity_poly.type
_entity_poly.pdbx_seq_one_letter_code
_entity_poly.pdbx_strand_id
1 'polypeptide(L)'
;RGYDEAPFPLAFMGAGMVASYFTEIAALAQRRGVALDGLRLVLDNRYTMEGSALRGTMTGGALPPVLTVEIDGEAGDADLPSLCADALSASPLHGLLRERLT
;
A
#
# COMPACT_ATOMS: atom_id res chain seq x y z
N ARG A 1 19.90 -15.42 12.68
CA ARG A 1 19.17 -16.51 11.99
C ARG A 1 17.70 -16.31 12.29
N GLY A 2 16.84 -16.23 11.28
CA GLY A 2 15.39 -16.30 11.47
C GLY A 2 14.97 -17.74 11.72
N TYR A 3 13.98 -17.96 12.57
CA TYR A 3 13.38 -19.28 12.78
C TYR A 3 12.19 -19.55 11.85
N ASP A 4 11.81 -18.56 11.02
CA ASP A 4 10.71 -18.62 10.07
C ASP A 4 9.35 -19.03 10.68
N GLU A 5 9.16 -18.72 11.96
CA GLU A 5 7.94 -19.00 12.72
C GLU A 5 6.86 -17.93 12.53
N ALA A 6 7.24 -16.75 12.05
CA ALA A 6 6.34 -15.63 11.78
C ALA A 6 6.92 -14.71 10.68
N PRO A 7 6.07 -13.93 10.00
CA PRO A 7 6.53 -12.86 9.13
C PRO A 7 7.43 -11.87 9.89
N PHE A 8 8.40 -11.29 9.18
CA PHE A 8 9.23 -10.22 9.75
C PHE A 8 8.37 -8.99 10.11
N PRO A 9 8.77 -8.15 11.09
CA PRO A 9 7.92 -7.05 11.57
C PRO A 9 7.36 -6.13 10.47
N LEU A 10 8.18 -5.79 9.47
CA LEU A 10 7.76 -4.92 8.36
C LEU A 10 6.75 -5.60 7.41
N ALA A 11 6.63 -6.93 7.40
CA ALA A 11 5.59 -7.64 6.67
C ALA A 11 4.20 -7.36 7.24
N PHE A 12 4.08 -7.28 8.57
CA PHE A 12 2.82 -6.89 9.22
C PHE A 12 2.43 -5.46 8.88
N MET A 13 3.40 -4.55 8.80
CA MET A 13 3.18 -3.19 8.31
C MET A 13 2.69 -3.20 6.85
N GLY A 14 3.34 -4.00 5.98
CA GLY A 14 2.91 -4.21 4.60
C GLY A 14 1.47 -4.69 4.47
N ALA A 15 1.09 -5.70 5.26
CA ALA A 15 -0.26 -6.24 5.28
C ALA A 15 -1.29 -5.19 5.75
N GLY A 16 -0.98 -4.46 6.83
CA GLY A 16 -1.82 -3.35 7.30
C GLY A 16 -1.98 -2.25 6.25
N MET A 17 -0.92 -1.96 5.47
CA MET A 17 -0.98 -0.99 4.39
C MET A 17 -1.92 -1.39 3.27
N VAL A 18 -1.77 -2.61 2.75
CA VAL A 18 -2.67 -3.13 1.72
C VAL A 18 -4.11 -3.18 2.24
N ALA A 19 -4.33 -3.65 3.47
CA ALA A 19 -5.66 -3.73 4.05
C ALA A 19 -6.35 -2.36 4.14
N SER A 20 -5.63 -1.32 4.57
CA SER A 20 -6.16 0.04 4.65
C SER A 20 -6.57 0.58 3.27
N TYR A 21 -5.75 0.40 2.24
CA TYR A 21 -6.11 0.85 0.88
C TYR A 21 -7.27 0.05 0.30
N PHE A 22 -7.29 -1.27 0.52
CA PHE A 22 -8.38 -2.13 0.09
C PHE A 22 -9.71 -1.68 0.66
N THR A 23 -9.76 -1.44 1.98
CA THR A 23 -10.98 -1.01 2.67
C THR A 23 -11.51 0.31 2.11
N GLU A 24 -10.66 1.31 1.87
CA GLU A 24 -11.09 2.60 1.33
C GLU A 24 -11.59 2.49 -0.11
N ILE A 25 -10.92 1.71 -0.97
CA ILE A 25 -11.36 1.50 -2.36
C ILE A 25 -12.72 0.81 -2.37
N ALA A 26 -12.89 -0.26 -1.60
CA ALA A 26 -14.16 -0.98 -1.52
C ALA A 26 -15.29 -0.10 -0.95
N ALA A 27 -15.01 0.67 0.11
CA ALA A 27 -15.99 1.57 0.71
C ALA A 27 -16.41 2.69 -0.24
N LEU A 28 -15.45 3.29 -0.96
CA LEU A 28 -15.76 4.37 -1.91
C LEU A 28 -16.51 3.85 -3.14
N ALA A 29 -16.14 2.67 -3.66
CA ALA A 29 -16.84 2.03 -4.76
C ALA A 29 -18.31 1.77 -4.40
N GLN A 30 -18.56 1.20 -3.22
CA GLN A 30 -19.91 0.98 -2.69
C GLN A 30 -20.70 2.29 -2.60
N ARG A 31 -20.09 3.36 -2.05
CA ARG A 31 -20.74 4.67 -1.92
C ARG A 31 -21.08 5.33 -3.26
N ARG A 32 -20.32 5.03 -4.32
CA ARG A 32 -20.52 5.56 -5.68
C ARG A 32 -21.37 4.64 -6.56
N GLY A 33 -21.77 3.46 -6.06
CA GLY A 33 -22.52 2.48 -6.84
C GLY A 33 -21.69 1.83 -7.95
N VAL A 34 -20.36 1.80 -7.81
CA VAL A 34 -19.45 1.13 -8.76
C VAL A 34 -19.35 -0.34 -8.36
N ALA A 35 -19.75 -1.23 -9.27
CA ALA A 35 -19.60 -2.66 -9.09
C ALA A 35 -18.13 -3.08 -9.31
N LEU A 36 -17.57 -3.78 -8.33
CA LEU A 36 -16.25 -4.42 -8.43
C LEU A 36 -16.50 -5.93 -8.33
N ASP A 37 -16.34 -6.65 -9.43
CA ASP A 37 -16.47 -8.11 -9.48
C ASP A 37 -15.22 -8.80 -8.91
N GLY A 38 -14.09 -8.09 -8.94
CA GLY A 38 -12.82 -8.49 -8.33
C GLY A 38 -11.97 -7.28 -7.97
N LEU A 39 -11.28 -7.35 -6.84
CA LEU A 39 -10.31 -6.35 -6.42
C LEU A 39 -9.08 -7.06 -5.86
N ARG A 40 -7.92 -6.78 -6.44
CA ARG A 40 -6.63 -7.30 -5.99
C ARG A 40 -5.63 -6.15 -5.88
N LEU A 41 -4.95 -6.10 -4.74
CA LEU A 41 -3.90 -5.12 -4.48
C LEU A 41 -2.58 -5.85 -4.27
N VAL A 42 -1.52 -5.33 -4.89
CA VAL A 42 -0.13 -5.77 -4.68
C VAL A 42 0.69 -4.57 -4.24
N LEU A 43 1.36 -4.68 -3.10
CA LEU A 43 2.20 -3.62 -2.54
C LEU A 43 3.66 -4.06 -2.50
N ASP A 44 4.49 -3.39 -3.30
CA ASP A 44 5.92 -3.58 -3.32
C ASP A 44 6.61 -2.58 -2.39
N ASN A 45 7.12 -3.09 -1.25
CA ASN A 45 7.96 -2.35 -0.33
C ASN A 45 9.42 -2.76 -0.51
N ARG A 46 10.27 -1.82 -0.94
CA ARG A 46 11.71 -2.06 -1.12
C ARG A 46 12.49 -1.32 -0.05
N TYR A 47 13.32 -2.07 0.68
CA TYR A 47 14.19 -1.54 1.72
C TYR A 47 15.65 -1.61 1.25
N THR A 48 16.41 -0.57 1.57
CA THR A 48 17.83 -0.50 1.27
C THR A 48 18.64 -0.62 2.56
N MET A 49 19.82 -1.19 2.44
CA MET A 49 20.80 -1.28 3.52
C MET A 49 22.14 -0.86 2.93
N GLU A 50 22.71 0.22 3.43
CA GLU A 50 23.98 0.75 2.97
C GLU A 50 24.98 0.80 4.13
N GLY A 51 26.28 0.71 3.84
CA GLY A 51 27.34 0.74 4.85
C GLY A 51 27.73 -0.65 5.38
N SER A 52 28.28 -0.71 6.61
CA SER A 52 28.84 -1.93 7.18
C SER A 52 28.28 -2.21 8.56
N ALA A 53 27.64 -3.37 8.71
CA ALA A 53 27.19 -3.86 10.02
C ALA A 53 28.35 -4.03 11.00
N LEU A 54 29.49 -4.56 10.52
CA LEU A 54 30.69 -4.79 11.33
C LEU A 54 31.33 -3.49 11.84
N ARG A 55 31.27 -2.41 11.04
CA ARG A 55 31.80 -1.10 11.42
C ARG A 55 30.76 -0.20 12.10
N GLY A 56 29.52 -0.68 12.28
CA GLY A 56 28.43 0.09 12.88
C GLY A 56 27.95 1.27 12.03
N THR A 57 28.28 1.30 10.73
CA THR A 57 27.90 2.39 9.81
C THR A 57 26.70 2.03 8.93
N MET A 58 25.96 0.98 9.31
CA MET A 58 24.86 0.49 8.51
C MET A 58 23.63 1.39 8.68
N THR A 59 23.14 1.93 7.57
CA THR A 59 21.93 2.74 7.52
C THR A 59 20.86 1.99 6.73
N GLY A 60 19.69 1.85 7.32
CA GLY A 60 18.51 1.33 6.64
C GLY A 60 17.70 2.46 6.00
N GLY A 61 17.23 2.22 4.78
CA GLY A 61 16.33 3.11 4.06
C GLY A 61 15.10 2.36 3.55
N ALA A 62 14.09 3.12 3.14
CA ALA A 62 12.92 2.60 2.45
C ALA A 62 12.71 3.43 1.17
N LEU A 63 12.47 2.76 0.05
CA LEU A 63 11.98 3.41 -1.15
C LEU A 63 10.47 3.65 -1.05
N PRO A 64 9.93 4.60 -1.83
CA PRO A 64 8.48 4.81 -1.88
C PRO A 64 7.76 3.49 -2.20
N PRO A 65 6.71 3.14 -1.45
CA PRO A 65 5.93 1.95 -1.72
C PRO A 65 5.22 2.08 -3.08
N VAL A 66 5.20 0.99 -3.85
CA VAL A 66 4.47 0.93 -5.12
C VAL A 66 3.24 0.06 -4.94
N LEU A 67 2.06 0.63 -5.19
CA LEU A 67 0.78 -0.09 -5.14
C LEU A 67 0.28 -0.35 -6.56
N THR A 68 0.08 -1.61 -6.90
CA THR A 68 -0.66 -2.04 -8.09
C THR A 68 -2.08 -2.42 -7.69
N VAL A 69 -3.07 -1.88 -8.40
CA VAL A 69 -4.48 -2.15 -8.19
C VAL A 69 -5.03 -2.82 -9.45
N GLU A 70 -5.54 -4.03 -9.28
CA GLU A 70 -6.18 -4.85 -10.30
C GLU A 70 -7.67 -4.92 -9.96
N ILE A 71 -8.52 -4.50 -10.90
CA ILE A 71 -9.96 -4.45 -10.73
C ILE A 71 -10.59 -5.24 -11.87
N ASP A 72 -11.40 -6.24 -11.52
CA ASP A 72 -12.31 -6.91 -12.43
C ASP A 72 -13.69 -6.27 -12.24
N GLY A 73 -14.34 -5.88 -13.34
CA GLY A 73 -15.69 -5.32 -13.28
C GLY A 73 -16.13 -4.66 -14.58
N GLU A 74 -17.44 -4.48 -14.73
CA GLU A 74 -17.99 -3.64 -15.79
C GLU A 74 -17.75 -2.17 -15.44
N ALA A 75 -16.68 -1.59 -15.99
CA ALA A 75 -16.28 -0.23 -15.70
C ALA A 75 -17.33 0.82 -16.12
N GLY A 76 -18.30 0.50 -16.97
CA GLY A 76 -19.30 1.47 -17.46
C GLY A 76 -18.66 2.81 -17.84
N ASP A 77 -19.23 3.92 -17.35
CA ASP A 77 -18.68 5.27 -17.41
C ASP A 77 -17.82 5.65 -16.17
N ALA A 78 -17.55 4.70 -15.27
CA ALA A 78 -16.85 4.96 -14.02
C ALA A 78 -15.34 5.16 -14.24
N ASP A 79 -14.84 6.32 -13.82
CA ASP A 79 -13.41 6.62 -13.79
C ASP A 79 -12.73 5.88 -12.62
N LEU A 80 -12.32 4.63 -12.87
CA LEU A 80 -11.62 3.78 -11.90
C LEU A 80 -10.29 4.40 -11.40
N PRO A 81 -9.46 5.04 -12.26
CA PRO A 81 -8.30 5.79 -11.78
C PRO A 81 -8.66 6.87 -10.75
N SER A 82 -9.68 7.67 -11.01
CA SER A 82 -10.15 8.72 -10.08
C SER A 82 -10.68 8.12 -8.78
N LEU A 83 -11.47 7.04 -8.86
CA LEU A 83 -11.92 6.27 -7.69
C LEU A 83 -10.74 5.83 -6.81
N CYS A 84 -9.69 5.26 -7.41
CA CYS A 84 -8.50 4.82 -6.69
C CYS A 84 -7.76 5.98 -6.07
N ALA A 85 -7.57 7.09 -6.80
CA ALA A 85 -6.89 8.28 -6.29
C ALA A 85 -7.62 8.90 -5.09
N ASP A 86 -8.94 9.01 -5.16
CA ASP A 86 -9.78 9.53 -4.09
C ASP A 86 -9.74 8.63 -2.85
N ALA A 87 -9.83 7.31 -3.04
CA ALA A 87 -9.72 6.33 -1.96
C ALA A 87 -8.34 6.36 -1.29
N LEU A 88 -7.27 6.49 -2.08
CA LEU A 88 -5.91 6.64 -1.56
C LEU A 88 -5.79 7.93 -0.75
N SER A 89 -6.36 9.05 -1.21
CA SER A 89 -6.33 10.32 -0.47
C SER A 89 -7.10 10.25 0.87
N ALA A 90 -8.16 9.44 0.93
CA ALA A 90 -8.94 9.21 2.14
C ALA A 90 -8.27 8.23 3.13
N SER A 91 -7.32 7.40 2.66
CA SER A 91 -6.66 6.40 3.48
C SER A 91 -5.85 7.03 4.63
N PRO A 92 -6.08 6.62 5.89
CA PRO A 92 -5.31 7.08 7.04
C PRO A 92 -3.80 6.87 6.87
N LEU A 93 -3.41 5.79 6.20
CA LEU A 93 -2.01 5.48 5.95
C LEU A 93 -1.38 6.36 4.89
N HIS A 94 -2.12 6.71 3.85
CA HIS A 94 -1.61 7.68 2.88
C HIS A 94 -1.37 9.04 3.56
N GLY A 95 -2.21 9.43 4.54
CA GLY A 95 -1.96 10.58 5.40
C GLY A 95 -0.71 10.47 6.27
N LEU A 96 -0.40 9.27 6.80
CA LEU A 96 0.80 9.00 7.61
C LEU A 96 2.09 9.01 6.77
N LEU A 97 2.03 8.45 5.56
CA LEU A 97 3.19 8.28 4.66
C LEU A 97 3.45 9.50 3.78
N ARG A 98 2.48 10.40 3.65
CA ARG A 98 2.68 11.70 3.00
C ARG A 98 3.60 12.53 3.88
N GLU A 99 4.88 12.57 3.51
CA GLU A 99 5.83 13.53 4.10
C GLU A 99 5.22 14.94 4.08
N ARG A 100 5.39 15.67 5.19
CA ARG A 100 5.30 17.12 5.16
C ARG A 100 6.35 17.58 4.14
N LEU A 101 5.90 18.01 2.96
CA LEU A 101 6.69 18.87 2.10
C LEU A 101 6.92 20.17 2.88
N THR A 102 8.04 20.25 3.61
CA THR A 102 8.57 21.50 4.17
C THR A 102 9.72 21.99 3.31
#